data_AF-A0A9W7JC79-F1
#
_entry.id   AF-A0A9W7JC79-F1
#
_cell.length_a   1.000
_cell.length_b   1.000
_cell.length_c   1.000
_cell.angle_alpha   90.00
_cell.angle_beta   90.00
_cell.angle_gamma   90.00
#
_symmetry.space_group_name_H-M   'P 1'
#
loop_
_entity.id
_entity.type
_entity.pdbx_description
1 polymer ?
#
loop_
_entity_poly.entity_id
_entity_poly.type
_entity_poly.pdbx_seq_one_letter_code
_entity_poly.pdbx_strand_id
1 'polypeptide(L)'
;MGFGKKWRKWIHLCISTTSMSVLVNGSPTNWFKIKRGLRQGCPLSPLLFNIMGEVLNALIFKAVDLRFIKGIQVGDSDVAVSHIQFPDDLINFTKAEESSVRNVKHLLRIFKLSSSLSLNAKKTKLYGVNIADKHIQE
;
A
#
# COMPACT_ATOMS: atom_id res chain seq x y z
N MET A 1 -6.17 7.42 -14.03
CA MET A 1 -7.04 8.05 -13.02
C MET A 1 -7.74 9.34 -13.46
N GLY A 2 -7.34 10.04 -14.54
CA GLY A 2 -8.20 11.09 -15.15
C GLY A 2 -8.44 12.38 -14.33
N PHE A 3 -7.74 12.60 -13.21
CA PHE A 3 -7.96 13.77 -12.35
C PHE A 3 -7.64 15.10 -13.05
N GLY A 4 -8.64 15.98 -13.15
CA GLY A 4 -8.52 17.29 -13.77
C GLY A 4 -7.52 18.23 -13.08
N LYS A 5 -7.02 19.24 -13.82
CA LYS A 5 -6.05 20.23 -13.30
C LYS A 5 -6.56 20.95 -12.03
N LYS A 6 -7.85 21.29 -11.99
CA LYS A 6 -8.48 21.98 -10.85
C LYS A 6 -8.44 21.14 -9.57
N TRP A 7 -8.88 19.88 -9.66
CA TRP A 7 -8.85 18.94 -8.54
C TRP A 7 -7.42 18.73 -8.02
N ARG A 8 -6.45 18.50 -8.91
CA ARG A 8 -5.04 18.34 -8.51
C ARG A 8 -4.49 19.56 -7.78
N LYS A 9 -4.84 20.78 -8.21
CA LYS A 9 -4.47 22.01 -7.52
C LYS A 9 -5.08 22.09 -6.11
N TRP A 10 -6.35 21.72 -5.95
CA TRP A 10 -7.00 21.70 -4.63
C TRP A 10 -6.36 20.70 -3.68
N ILE A 11 -6.12 19.47 -4.13
CA ILE A 11 -5.43 18.48 -3.31
C ILE A 11 -4.03 18.96 -2.94
N HIS A 12 -3.27 19.51 -3.90
CA HIS A 12 -1.95 20.07 -3.63
C HIS A 12 -1.99 21.18 -2.57
N LEU A 13 -2.98 22.06 -2.62
CA LEU A 13 -3.18 23.10 -1.61
C LEU A 13 -3.45 22.45 -0.24
N CYS A 14 -4.40 21.51 -0.15
CA CYS A 14 -4.74 20.83 1.09
C CYS A 14 -3.54 20.13 1.76
N ILE A 15 -2.65 19.52 0.99
CA ILE A 15 -1.50 18.78 1.54
C ILE A 15 -0.26 19.66 1.79
N SER A 16 -0.06 20.74 1.02
CA SER A 16 1.17 21.56 1.10
C SER A 16 1.10 22.69 2.13
N THR A 17 -0.09 23.21 2.43
CA THR A 17 -0.22 24.35 3.36
C THR A 17 -0.38 23.93 4.82
N THR A 18 -0.57 22.64 5.09
CA THR A 18 -0.95 22.13 6.42
C THR A 18 0.16 22.34 7.47
N SER A 19 -0.26 22.81 8.65
CA SER A 19 0.55 22.92 9.86
C SER A 19 -0.19 22.32 11.05
N MET A 20 0.55 21.87 12.06
CA MET A 20 0.02 21.25 13.28
C MET A 20 0.70 21.85 14.51
N SER A 21 -0.02 21.85 15.63
CA SER A 21 0.52 21.96 16.98
C SER A 21 0.03 20.76 17.80
N VAL A 22 0.76 20.40 18.83
CA VAL A 22 0.39 19.32 19.75
C VAL A 22 -0.09 19.96 21.05
N LEU A 23 -1.16 19.44 21.65
CA LEU A 23 -1.58 19.86 22.99
C LEU A 23 -0.78 19.06 24.02
N VAL A 24 -0.07 19.75 24.91
CA VAL A 24 0.63 19.18 26.06
C VAL A 24 -0.03 19.72 27.32
N ASN A 25 -0.68 18.85 28.09
CA ASN A 25 -1.47 19.23 29.27
C ASN A 25 -2.53 20.31 28.99
N GLY A 26 -3.18 20.24 27.82
CA GLY A 26 -4.19 21.20 27.40
C GLY A 26 -3.65 22.48 26.74
N SER A 27 -2.33 22.70 26.77
CA SER A 27 -1.69 23.88 26.15
C SER A 27 -1.06 23.55 24.80
N PRO A 28 -1.27 24.35 23.75
CA PRO A 28 -0.68 24.10 22.43
C PRO A 28 0.83 24.40 22.41
N THR A 29 1.59 23.53 21.75
CA THR A 29 2.97 23.82 21.36
C THR A 29 3.03 24.82 20.20
N ASN A 30 4.25 25.24 19.85
CA ASN A 30 4.50 25.97 18.61
C ASN A 30 4.02 25.17 17.38
N TRP A 31 3.58 25.91 16.36
CA TRP A 31 3.19 25.35 15.08
C TRP A 31 4.39 24.82 14.31
N PHE A 32 4.23 23.67 13.66
CA PHE A 32 5.20 23.10 12.75
C PHE A 32 4.54 22.63 11.45
N LYS A 33 5.32 22.61 10.36
CA LYS A 33 4.85 22.13 9.05
C LYS A 33 4.84 20.60 9.00
N ILE A 34 3.77 20.03 8.47
CA ILE A 34 3.67 18.59 8.28
C ILE A 34 4.44 18.19 7.03
N LYS A 35 5.43 17.30 7.16
CA LYS A 35 6.21 16.77 6.02
C LYS A 35 5.65 15.46 5.46
N ARG A 36 5.00 14.66 6.31
CA ARG A 36 4.43 13.34 5.97
C ARG A 36 3.17 13.08 6.79
N GLY A 37 2.29 12.26 6.23
CA GLY A 37 1.06 11.83 6.89
C GLY A 37 -0.13 12.72 6.54
N LEU A 38 -1.31 12.13 6.70
CA LEU A 38 -2.59 12.81 6.56
C LEU A 38 -3.23 12.93 7.93
N ARG A 39 -4.00 13.99 8.15
CA ARG A 39 -4.68 14.21 9.43
C ARG A 39 -5.73 13.11 9.64
N GLN A 40 -5.63 12.37 10.73
CA GLN A 40 -6.67 11.42 11.14
C GLN A 40 -7.95 12.20 11.49
N GLY A 41 -9.11 11.68 11.07
CA GLY A 41 -10.39 12.38 11.21
C GLY A 41 -10.63 13.49 10.18
N CYS A 42 -9.69 13.75 9.27
CA CYS A 42 -9.96 14.60 8.11
C CYS A 42 -10.79 13.81 7.06
N PRO A 43 -11.94 14.35 6.60
CA PRO A 43 -12.78 13.67 5.61
C PRO A 43 -12.09 13.36 4.27
N LEU A 44 -11.02 14.08 3.93
CA LEU A 44 -10.26 13.87 2.70
C LEU A 44 -9.25 12.73 2.80
N SER A 45 -8.78 12.39 4.00
CA SER A 45 -7.71 11.40 4.19
C SER A 45 -8.05 10.02 3.64
N PRO A 46 -9.27 9.47 3.84
CA PRO A 46 -9.64 8.16 3.29
C PRO A 46 -9.56 8.10 1.77
N LEU A 47 -9.99 9.16 1.07
CA LEU A 47 -9.94 9.21 -0.39
C LEU A 47 -8.49 9.22 -0.90
N LEU A 48 -7.63 10.04 -0.29
CA LEU A 48 -6.22 10.11 -0.65
C LEU A 48 -5.50 8.78 -0.37
N PHE A 49 -5.89 8.09 0.70
CA PHE A 49 -5.37 6.78 1.01
C PHE A 49 -5.78 5.74 -0.05
N ASN A 50 -7.06 5.72 -0.48
CA ASN A 50 -7.52 4.85 -1.55
C ASN A 50 -6.80 5.10 -2.89
N ILE A 51 -6.46 6.35 -3.21
CA ILE A 51 -5.68 6.66 -4.42
C ILE A 51 -4.29 6.02 -4.35
N MET A 52 -3.63 6.05 -3.17
CA MET A 52 -2.36 5.35 -2.99
C MET A 52 -2.52 3.83 -3.08
N GLY A 53 -3.63 3.30 -2.58
CA GLY A 53 -4.00 1.89 -2.74
C GLY A 53 -4.13 1.50 -4.21
N GLU A 54 -4.83 2.30 -5.02
CA GLU A 54 -4.99 2.07 -6.45
C GLU A 54 -3.66 2.14 -7.23
N VAL A 55 -2.69 2.97 -6.80
CA VAL A 55 -1.33 2.96 -7.36
C VAL A 55 -0.64 1.62 -7.08
N LEU A 56 -0.78 1.07 -5.86
CA LEU A 56 -0.23 -0.25 -5.54
C LEU A 56 -0.92 -1.36 -6.35
N ASN A 57 -2.24 -1.31 -6.44
CA ASN A 57 -3.05 -2.22 -7.26
C ASN A 57 -2.55 -2.24 -8.72
N ALA A 58 -2.38 -1.07 -9.33
CA ALA A 58 -1.84 -0.95 -10.69
C ALA A 58 -0.41 -1.51 -10.83
N LEU A 59 0.46 -1.31 -9.83
CA LEU A 59 1.81 -1.90 -9.82
C LEU A 59 1.77 -3.43 -9.78
N ILE A 60 0.93 -4.01 -8.92
CA ILE A 60 0.76 -5.46 -8.81
C ILE A 60 0.21 -6.03 -10.12
N PHE A 61 -0.85 -5.43 -10.66
CA PHE A 61 -1.39 -5.85 -11.96
C PHE A 61 -0.35 -5.78 -13.07
N LYS A 62 0.49 -4.75 -13.09
CA LYS A 62 1.56 -4.67 -14.10
C LYS A 62 2.60 -5.77 -13.93
N ALA A 63 2.95 -6.14 -12.70
CA ALA A 63 3.86 -7.25 -12.46
C ALA A 63 3.26 -8.61 -12.82
N VAL A 64 1.94 -8.78 -12.69
CA VAL A 64 1.22 -9.97 -13.15
C VAL A 64 1.19 -10.05 -14.67
N ASP A 65 0.87 -8.95 -15.34
CA ASP A 65 0.90 -8.82 -16.81
C ASP A 65 2.28 -9.17 -17.39
N LEU A 66 3.35 -8.68 -16.74
CA LEU A 66 4.74 -8.99 -17.09
C LEU A 66 5.21 -10.39 -16.63
N ARG A 67 4.33 -11.20 -16.03
CA ARG A 67 4.61 -12.56 -15.52
C ARG A 67 5.69 -12.62 -14.43
N PHE A 68 6.02 -11.51 -13.78
CA PHE A 68 6.92 -11.48 -12.62
C PHE A 68 6.27 -12.05 -11.36
N ILE A 69 4.95 -11.91 -11.24
CA ILE A 69 4.14 -12.47 -10.17
C ILE A 69 3.02 -13.28 -10.82
N LYS A 70 2.76 -14.48 -10.31
CA LYS A 70 1.60 -15.29 -10.73
C LYS A 70 0.65 -15.44 -9.56
N GLY A 71 -0.56 -14.91 -9.70
CA GLY A 71 -1.64 -15.11 -8.75
C GLY A 71 -2.14 -16.55 -8.68
N ILE A 72 -3.23 -16.74 -7.96
CA ILE A 72 -3.92 -18.02 -7.83
C ILE A 72 -5.23 -18.00 -8.63
N GLN A 73 -5.70 -19.19 -9.03
CA GLN A 73 -7.05 -19.36 -9.56
C GLN A 73 -7.97 -19.83 -8.44
N VAL A 74 -9.16 -19.24 -8.35
CA VAL A 74 -10.12 -19.51 -7.28
C VAL A 74 -11.46 -19.96 -7.88
N GLY A 75 -11.92 -21.14 -7.45
CA GLY A 75 -13.19 -21.73 -7.84
C GLY A 75 -13.23 -22.31 -9.26
N ASP A 76 -14.37 -22.91 -9.61
CA ASP A 76 -14.58 -23.54 -10.93
C ASP A 76 -14.69 -22.52 -12.07
N SER A 77 -14.90 -21.24 -11.73
CA SER A 77 -15.02 -20.12 -12.67
C SER A 77 -13.68 -19.46 -13.03
N ASP A 78 -12.54 -20.05 -12.64
CA ASP A 78 -11.17 -19.64 -13.00
C ASP A 78 -10.89 -18.14 -12.77
N VAL A 79 -11.31 -17.63 -11.60
CA VAL A 79 -11.08 -16.23 -11.23
C VAL A 79 -9.62 -16.06 -10.78
N ALA A 80 -8.85 -15.32 -11.58
CA ALA A 80 -7.45 -15.03 -11.29
C ALA A 80 -7.32 -13.95 -10.22
N VAL A 81 -6.82 -14.32 -9.04
CA VAL A 81 -6.61 -13.42 -7.90
C VAL A 81 -5.13 -13.27 -7.61
N SER A 82 -4.61 -12.05 -7.70
CA SER A 82 -3.22 -11.72 -7.34
C SER A 82 -3.10 -11.09 -5.95
N HIS A 83 -4.11 -10.35 -5.51
CA HIS A 83 -4.11 -9.72 -4.20
C HIS A 83 -5.52 -9.31 -3.77
N ILE A 84 -5.69 -9.12 -2.46
CA ILE A 84 -6.88 -8.51 -1.84
C ILE A 84 -6.38 -7.33 -1.01
N GLN A 85 -7.01 -6.17 -1.17
CA GLN A 85 -6.59 -4.93 -0.52
C GLN A 85 -7.73 -4.32 0.30
N PHE A 86 -7.40 -3.99 1.54
CA PHE A 86 -8.17 -3.14 2.44
C PHE A 86 -7.34 -1.88 2.75
N PRO A 87 -7.88 -0.88 3.47
CA PRO A 87 -7.11 0.32 3.81
C PRO A 87 -5.77 -0.01 4.48
N ASP A 88 -5.77 -0.76 5.58
CA ASP A 88 -4.51 -1.01 6.31
C ASP A 88 -3.89 -2.39 6.03
N ASP A 89 -4.62 -3.28 5.34
CA ASP A 89 -4.22 -4.68 5.14
C ASP A 89 -4.13 -5.03 3.65
N LEU A 90 -3.09 -5.79 3.30
CA LEU A 90 -2.86 -6.33 1.97
C LEU A 90 -2.54 -7.82 2.09
N ILE A 91 -3.28 -8.64 1.35
CA ILE A 91 -2.98 -10.05 1.15
C ILE A 91 -2.53 -10.21 -0.29
N ASN A 92 -1.31 -10.70 -0.51
CA ASN A 92 -0.76 -10.95 -1.84
C ASN A 92 -0.66 -12.47 -2.06
N PHE A 93 -1.17 -12.93 -3.20
CA PHE A 93 -1.14 -14.32 -3.61
C PHE A 93 -0.10 -14.51 -4.71
N THR A 94 0.80 -15.46 -4.48
CA THR A 94 1.84 -15.83 -5.42
C THR A 94 2.02 -17.34 -5.45
N LYS A 95 2.49 -17.89 -6.57
CA LYS A 95 3.01 -19.26 -6.59
C LYS A 95 4.15 -19.44 -5.57
N ALA A 96 4.27 -20.68 -5.11
CA ALA A 96 5.28 -21.19 -4.19
C ALA A 96 6.69 -21.29 -4.82
N GLU A 97 7.12 -20.21 -5.47
CA GLU A 97 8.41 -20.09 -6.14
C GLU A 97 9.18 -18.95 -5.48
N GLU A 98 10.43 -19.21 -5.06
CA GLU A 98 11.27 -18.23 -4.35
C GLU A 98 11.45 -16.94 -5.17
N SER A 99 11.62 -17.07 -6.48
CA SER A 99 11.70 -15.96 -7.42
C SER A 99 10.44 -15.08 -7.39
N SER A 100 9.26 -15.69 -7.31
CA SER A 100 7.98 -14.99 -7.29
C SER A 100 7.78 -14.25 -5.96
N VAL A 101 8.13 -14.87 -4.83
CA VAL A 101 8.13 -14.22 -3.51
C VAL A 101 9.12 -13.04 -3.47
N ARG A 102 10.31 -13.21 -4.04
CA ARG A 102 11.32 -12.15 -4.16
C ARG A 102 10.81 -10.98 -5.01
N ASN A 103 10.11 -11.26 -6.11
CA ASN A 103 9.50 -10.24 -6.96
C ASN A 103 8.41 -9.44 -6.21
N VAL A 104 7.57 -10.11 -5.40
CA VAL A 104 6.62 -9.41 -4.51
C VAL A 104 7.37 -8.51 -3.52
N LYS A 105 8.41 -9.01 -2.84
CA LYS A 105 9.23 -8.21 -1.91
C LYS A 105 9.85 -6.98 -2.61
N HIS A 106 10.38 -7.15 -3.83
CA HIS A 106 10.93 -6.04 -4.63
C HIS A 106 9.87 -5.01 -5.02
N LEU A 107 8.70 -5.46 -5.49
CA LEU A 107 7.60 -4.57 -5.85
C LEU A 107 7.15 -3.71 -4.66
N LEU A 108 6.96 -4.34 -3.49
CA LEU A 108 6.57 -3.62 -2.28
C LEU A 108 7.66 -2.65 -1.82
N ARG A 109 8.95 -2.97 -2.04
CA ARG A 109 10.07 -2.05 -1.79
C ARG A 109 10.04 -0.85 -2.72
N ILE A 110 9.79 -1.05 -4.01
CA ILE A 110 9.61 0.05 -4.99
C ILE A 110 8.46 0.94 -4.54
N PHE A 111 7.30 0.35 -4.22
CA PHE A 111 6.15 1.11 -3.76
C PHE A 111 6.45 1.91 -2.47
N LYS A 112 7.16 1.32 -1.50
CA LYS A 112 7.61 2.01 -0.28
C LYS A 112 8.48 3.23 -0.59
N LEU A 113 9.42 3.10 -1.53
CA LEU A 113 10.29 4.21 -1.92
C LEU A 113 9.52 5.34 -2.62
N SER A 114 8.51 5.00 -3.44
CA SER A 114 7.71 5.97 -4.18
C SER A 114 6.62 6.65 -3.33
N SER A 115 6.04 5.94 -2.37
CA SER A 115 4.90 6.43 -1.55
C SER A 115 5.32 7.02 -0.21
N SER A 116 6.55 6.75 0.25
CA SER A 116 7.02 6.96 1.63
C SER A 116 6.24 6.17 2.71
N LEU A 117 5.32 5.29 2.32
CA LEU A 117 4.67 4.32 3.20
C LEU A 117 5.66 3.21 3.56
N SER A 118 5.53 2.65 4.76
CA SER A 118 6.39 1.56 5.21
C SER A 118 5.59 0.31 5.54
N LEU A 119 6.06 -0.84 5.05
CA LEU A 119 5.57 -2.13 5.50
C LEU A 119 5.87 -2.31 6.98
N ASN A 120 4.89 -2.82 7.72
CA ASN A 120 5.09 -3.21 9.10
C ASN A 120 5.65 -4.64 9.16
N ALA A 121 6.98 -4.77 9.18
CA ALA A 121 7.65 -6.07 9.20
C ALA A 121 7.24 -6.97 10.38
N LYS A 122 6.77 -6.40 11.51
CA LYS A 122 6.27 -7.18 12.64
C LYS A 122 4.90 -7.82 12.37
N LYS A 123 4.10 -7.23 11.47
CA LYS A 123 2.76 -7.69 11.11
C LYS A 123 2.74 -8.46 9.79
N THR A 124 3.67 -8.16 8.89
CA THR A 124 3.80 -8.87 7.60
C THR A 124 4.32 -10.28 7.84
N LYS A 125 3.59 -11.27 7.33
CA LYS A 125 3.92 -12.69 7.45
C LYS A 125 3.79 -13.37 6.09
N LEU A 126 4.63 -14.37 5.86
CA LEU A 126 4.53 -15.27 4.72
C LEU A 126 3.87 -16.57 5.18
N TYR A 127 2.89 -17.04 4.41
CA TYR A 127 2.18 -18.28 4.68
C TYR A 127 2.29 -19.19 3.45
N GLY A 128 2.74 -20.42 3.66
CA GLY A 128 2.71 -21.46 2.65
C GLY A 128 1.41 -22.24 2.73
N VAL A 129 0.76 -22.46 1.59
CA VAL A 129 -0.42 -23.33 1.49
C VAL A 129 0.02 -24.59 0.76
N ASN A 130 -0.15 -25.75 1.40
CA ASN A 130 0.28 -27.04 0.88
C ASN A 130 1.81 -27.13 0.61
N ILE A 131 2.61 -26.50 1.48
CA ILE A 131 4.09 -26.52 1.44
C ILE A 131 4.58 -26.97 2.82
N ALA A 132 5.61 -27.82 2.86
CA ALA A 132 6.24 -28.20 4.12
C ALA A 132 6.93 -26.99 4.78
N ASP A 133 6.75 -26.82 6.10
CA ASP A 133 7.20 -25.65 6.88
C ASP A 133 8.69 -25.31 6.71
N LYS A 134 9.51 -26.29 6.36
CA LYS A 134 10.95 -26.11 6.08
C LYS A 134 11.25 -25.10 4.97
N HIS A 135 10.30 -24.80 4.08
CA HIS A 135 10.47 -23.88 2.96
C HIS A 135 9.94 -22.45 3.23
N ILE A 136 9.35 -22.19 4.41
CA ILE A 136 8.70 -20.90 4.73
C ILE A 136 9.65 -19.96 5.50
N GLN A 137 10.84 -20.43 5.88
CA GLN A 137 11.80 -19.65 6.66
C GLN A 137 12.69 -18.80 5.75
N GLU A 138 12.26 -17.57 5.41
CA GLU A 138 13.11 -16.39 5.12
C GLU A 138 12.35 -15.04 5.00
#